data_AF-A0A3G2I8S6-F1
#
_entry.id   AF-A0A3G2I8S6-F1
#
_cell.length_a   1.000
_cell.length_b   1.000
_cell.length_c   1.000
_cell.angle_alpha   90.00
_cell.angle_beta   90.00
_cell.angle_gamma   90.00
#
_symmetry.space_group_name_H-M   'P 1'
#
loop_
_entity.id
_entity.type
_entity.pdbx_description
1 polymer ?
#
loop_
_entity_poly.entity_id
_entity_poly.type
_entity_poly.pdbx_seq_one_letter_code
_entity_poly.pdbx_strand_id
1 'polypeptide(L)'
;MTQDHINILTIAMSGAALAASIYSAIQYRNANVISGTALRLQEAALESQITSSIATAALQLREAMIKLSEADNAAASYPVIEQNLKAAQETWLNAHDQACMSYREGKLNKDTFKRTYHIAIRQLMDNRELRDFFSPADTSKYQSIIFVYREWETSQR
;
A
#
# COMPACT_ATOMS: atom_id res chain seq x y z
N MET A 1 -34.95 26.62 -51.41
CA MET A 1 -34.97 26.56 -49.93
C MET A 1 -34.91 27.99 -49.43
N THR A 2 -35.94 28.50 -48.74
CA THR A 2 -36.00 29.90 -48.29
C THR A 2 -35.18 30.09 -47.01
N GLN A 3 -34.65 31.30 -46.80
CA GLN A 3 -33.80 31.70 -45.67
C GLN A 3 -34.41 31.30 -44.30
N ASP A 4 -35.73 31.35 -44.18
CA ASP A 4 -36.46 31.00 -42.96
C ASP A 4 -36.36 29.51 -42.60
N HIS A 5 -36.33 28.61 -43.60
CA HIS A 5 -36.13 27.19 -43.34
C HIS A 5 -34.73 26.89 -42.80
N ILE A 6 -33.72 27.66 -43.23
CA ILE A 6 -32.35 27.54 -42.73
C ILE A 6 -32.28 28.00 -41.27
N ASN A 7 -32.87 29.15 -40.95
CA ASN A 7 -32.90 29.69 -39.58
C ASN A 7 -33.60 28.75 -38.57
N ILE A 8 -34.75 28.18 -38.95
CA ILE A 8 -35.47 27.20 -38.11
C ILE A 8 -34.60 25.97 -37.83
N LEU A 9 -33.87 25.48 -38.84
CA LEU A 9 -33.00 24.32 -38.72
C LEU A 9 -31.80 24.61 -37.79
N THR A 10 -31.21 25.81 -37.90
CA THR A 10 -30.10 26.25 -37.03
C THR A 10 -30.52 26.39 -35.57
N ILE A 11 -31.72 26.91 -35.31
CA ILE A 11 -32.27 27.01 -33.94
C ILE A 11 -32.50 25.62 -33.34
N ALA A 12 -33.07 24.69 -34.13
CA ALA A 12 -33.29 23.31 -33.69
C ALA A 12 -31.98 22.58 -33.38
N MET A 13 -30.95 22.73 -34.23
CA MET A 13 -29.62 22.16 -34.00
C MET A 13 -28.96 22.73 -32.73
N SER A 14 -29.10 24.05 -32.50
CA SER A 14 -28.54 24.71 -31.31
C SER A 14 -29.23 24.25 -30.03
N GLY A 15 -30.56 24.05 -30.07
CA GLY A 15 -31.32 23.49 -28.94
C GLY A 15 -30.92 22.05 -28.61
N ALA A 16 -30.73 21.20 -29.62
CA ALA A 16 -30.24 19.84 -29.45
C ALA A 16 -28.81 19.81 -28.87
N ALA A 17 -27.92 20.68 -29.36
CA ALA A 17 -26.57 20.80 -28.84
C ALA A 17 -26.54 21.25 -27.36
N LEU A 18 -27.40 22.19 -26.98
CA LEU A 18 -27.51 22.66 -25.60
C LEU A 18 -28.01 21.57 -24.65
N ALA A 19 -29.00 20.78 -25.08
CA ALA A 19 -29.48 19.63 -24.32
C ALA A 19 -28.39 18.55 -24.14
N ALA A 20 -27.62 18.26 -25.20
CA ALA A 20 -26.48 17.35 -25.13
C ALA A 20 -25.37 17.87 -24.19
N SER A 21 -25.12 19.19 -24.19
CA SER A 21 -24.16 19.82 -23.28
C SER A 21 -24.59 19.73 -21.81
N ILE A 22 -25.88 19.91 -21.52
CA ILE A 22 -26.40 19.78 -20.14
C ILE A 22 -26.31 18.32 -19.68
N TYR A 23 -26.71 17.38 -20.54
CA TYR A 23 -26.62 15.94 -20.24
C TYR A 23 -25.18 15.51 -19.97
N SER A 24 -24.24 15.91 -20.84
CA SER A 24 -22.81 15.61 -20.64
C SER A 24 -22.25 16.24 -19.37
N ALA A 25 -22.61 17.48 -19.03
CA ALA A 25 -22.18 18.12 -17.79
C ALA A 25 -22.67 17.37 -16.53
N ILE A 26 -23.91 16.86 -16.53
CA ILE A 26 -24.45 16.03 -15.45
C ILE A 26 -23.71 14.69 -15.36
N GLN A 27 -23.48 14.04 -16.51
CA GLN A 27 -22.73 12.79 -16.59
C GLN A 27 -21.29 12.95 -16.08
N TYR A 28 -20.61 14.05 -16.42
CA TYR A 28 -19.26 14.37 -15.93
C TYR A 28 -19.22 14.51 -14.41
N ARG A 29 -20.22 15.17 -13.80
CA ARG A 29 -20.31 15.31 -12.34
C ARG A 29 -20.50 13.96 -11.66
N ASN A 30 -21.42 13.13 -12.18
CA ASN A 30 -21.66 11.78 -11.66
C ASN A 30 -20.42 10.89 -11.81
N ALA A 31 -19.75 10.95 -12.96
CA ALA A 31 -18.50 10.24 -13.20
C ALA A 31 -17.40 10.66 -12.22
N ASN A 32 -17.29 11.95 -11.89
CA ASN A 32 -16.28 12.43 -10.95
C ASN A 32 -16.52 11.91 -9.51
N VAL A 33 -17.78 11.84 -9.07
CA VAL A 33 -18.16 11.26 -7.78
C VAL A 33 -17.89 9.74 -7.74
N ILE A 34 -18.21 9.03 -8.82
CA ILE A 34 -17.94 7.60 -8.96
C ILE A 34 -16.43 7.35 -8.93
N SER A 35 -15.63 8.12 -9.67
CA SER A 35 -14.17 8.03 -9.69
C SER A 35 -13.57 8.27 -8.30
N GLY A 36 -14.04 9.28 -7.56
CA GLY A 36 -13.59 9.54 -6.20
C GLY A 36 -13.96 8.40 -5.23
N THR A 37 -15.14 7.82 -5.37
CA THR A 37 -15.57 6.67 -4.56
C THR A 37 -14.76 5.41 -4.88
N ALA A 38 -14.50 5.17 -6.17
CA ALA A 38 -13.68 4.06 -6.65
C ALA A 38 -12.25 4.15 -6.12
N LEU A 39 -11.65 5.35 -6.11
CA LEU A 39 -10.31 5.58 -5.56
C LEU A 39 -10.25 5.23 -4.06
N ARG A 40 -11.21 5.70 -3.27
CA ARG A 40 -11.28 5.41 -1.82
C ARG A 40 -11.49 3.92 -1.55
N LEU A 41 -12.28 3.23 -2.38
CA LEU A 41 -12.46 1.79 -2.28
C LEU A 41 -11.15 1.04 -2.61
N GLN A 42 -10.42 1.50 -3.62
CA GLN A 42 -9.12 0.94 -3.98
C GLN A 42 -8.09 1.14 -2.86
N GLU A 43 -8.05 2.31 -2.24
CA GLU A 43 -7.21 2.59 -1.07
C GLU A 43 -7.54 1.63 0.09
N ALA A 44 -8.83 1.51 0.45
CA ALA A 44 -9.26 0.61 1.52
C ALA A 44 -8.97 -0.87 1.21
N ALA A 45 -9.15 -1.30 -0.04
CA ALA A 45 -8.80 -2.64 -0.48
C ALA A 45 -7.29 -2.90 -0.37
N LEU A 46 -6.47 -1.93 -0.74
CA LEU A 46 -5.02 -2.00 -0.61
C LEU A 46 -4.57 -2.06 0.86
N GLU A 47 -5.16 -1.24 1.73
CA GLU A 47 -4.91 -1.28 3.19
C GLU A 47 -5.25 -2.65 3.78
N SER A 48 -6.39 -3.21 3.39
CA SER A 48 -6.81 -4.56 3.81
C SER A 48 -5.84 -5.64 3.31
N GLN A 49 -5.42 -5.56 2.05
CA GLN A 49 -4.45 -6.48 1.46
C GLN A 49 -3.09 -6.42 2.17
N ILE A 50 -2.58 -5.23 2.46
CA ILE A 50 -1.32 -5.03 3.21
C ILE A 50 -1.44 -5.63 4.61
N THR A 51 -2.53 -5.34 5.30
CA THR A 51 -2.79 -5.85 6.66
C THR A 51 -2.83 -7.37 6.66
N SER A 52 -3.53 -7.98 5.70
CA SER A 52 -3.59 -9.43 5.53
C SER A 52 -2.21 -10.02 5.20
N SER A 53 -1.45 -9.41 4.29
CA SER A 53 -0.11 -9.86 3.91
C SER A 53 0.85 -9.87 5.11
N ILE A 54 0.87 -8.80 5.90
CA ILE A 54 1.68 -8.72 7.12
C ILE A 54 1.25 -9.76 8.14
N ALA A 55 -0.06 -9.96 8.35
CA ALA A 55 -0.57 -10.94 9.29
C ALA A 55 -0.19 -12.37 8.89
N THR A 56 -0.32 -12.73 7.61
CA THR A 56 0.09 -14.04 7.10
C THR A 56 1.60 -14.26 7.26
N ALA A 57 2.43 -13.27 6.92
CA ALA A 57 3.87 -13.40 7.10
C ALA A 57 4.26 -13.49 8.59
N ALA A 58 3.56 -12.79 9.48
CA ALA A 58 3.78 -12.88 10.92
C ALA A 58 3.42 -14.27 11.48
N LEU A 59 2.36 -14.91 10.94
CA LEU A 59 2.01 -16.29 11.29
C LEU A 59 3.12 -17.27 10.85
N GLN A 60 3.60 -17.15 9.62
CA GLN A 60 4.70 -17.98 9.11
C GLN A 60 5.98 -17.82 9.94
N LEU A 61 6.31 -16.58 10.31
CA LEU A 61 7.45 -16.30 11.18
C LEU A 61 7.29 -16.96 12.56
N ARG A 62 6.10 -16.86 13.17
CA ARG A 62 5.81 -17.51 14.46
C ARG A 62 5.92 -19.03 14.37
N GLU A 63 5.37 -19.65 13.34
CA GLU A 63 5.48 -21.09 13.12
C GLU A 63 6.94 -21.53 12.95
N ALA A 64 7.75 -20.77 12.22
CA ALA A 64 9.17 -21.05 12.07
C ALA A 64 9.95 -20.90 13.40
N MET A 65 9.62 -19.88 14.20
CA MET A 65 10.22 -19.69 15.53
C MET A 65 9.87 -20.84 16.50
N ILE A 66 8.62 -21.31 16.50
CA ILE A 66 8.21 -22.46 17.31
C ILE A 66 8.98 -23.71 16.90
N LYS A 67 9.07 -23.99 15.59
CA LYS A 67 9.82 -25.13 15.08
C LYS A 67 11.31 -25.07 15.43
N LEU A 68 11.92 -23.88 15.43
CA LEU A 68 13.30 -23.72 15.86
C LEU A 68 13.44 -23.94 17.37
N SER A 69 12.49 -23.45 18.17
CA SER A 69 12.49 -23.64 19.64
C SER A 69 12.34 -25.11 20.05
N GLU A 70 11.67 -25.93 19.24
CA GLU A 70 11.48 -27.36 19.49
C GLU A 70 12.60 -28.23 18.89
N ALA A 71 13.47 -27.65 18.05
CA ALA A 71 14.51 -28.38 17.36
C ALA A 71 15.67 -28.73 18.29
N ASP A 72 16.16 -29.96 18.19
CA ASP A 72 17.47 -30.34 18.75
C ASP A 72 18.58 -29.78 17.86
N ASN A 73 19.46 -28.97 18.44
CA ASN A 73 20.59 -28.35 17.77
C ASN A 73 21.58 -29.37 17.19
N ALA A 74 21.57 -30.62 17.69
CA ALA A 74 22.38 -31.71 17.16
C ALA A 74 21.69 -32.49 16.01
N ALA A 75 20.41 -32.23 15.73
CA ALA A 75 19.68 -32.92 14.67
C ALA A 75 20.15 -32.46 13.29
N ALA A 76 20.24 -33.40 12.34
CA ALA A 76 20.60 -33.11 10.95
C ALA A 76 19.62 -32.13 10.25
N SER A 77 18.40 -31.98 10.77
CA SER A 77 17.39 -31.04 10.27
C SER A 77 17.59 -29.60 10.77
N TYR A 78 18.41 -29.38 11.79
CA TYR A 78 18.56 -28.06 12.42
C TYR A 78 18.95 -26.95 11.44
N PRO A 79 19.93 -27.12 10.52
CA PRO A 79 20.29 -26.08 9.56
C PRO A 79 19.13 -25.70 8.61
N VAL A 80 18.28 -26.67 8.26
CA VAL A 80 17.09 -26.44 7.42
C VAL A 80 16.04 -25.64 8.19
N ILE A 81 15.88 -25.91 9.48
CA ILE A 81 14.93 -25.18 10.35
C ILE A 81 15.40 -23.72 10.54
N GLU A 82 16.69 -23.51 10.77
CA GLU A 82 17.29 -22.18 10.86
C GLU A 82 17.13 -21.41 9.53
N GLN A 83 17.39 -22.06 8.39
CA GLN A 83 17.19 -21.45 7.08
C GLN A 83 15.72 -21.06 6.84
N ASN A 84 14.77 -21.90 7.28
CA ASN A 84 13.34 -21.59 7.19
C ASN A 84 12.95 -20.38 8.05
N LEU A 85 13.53 -20.24 9.25
CA LEU A 85 13.30 -19.05 10.08
C LEU A 85 13.79 -17.79 9.36
N LYS A 86 15.00 -17.83 8.80
CA LYS A 86 15.54 -16.69 8.05
C LYS A 86 14.67 -16.32 6.85
N ALA A 87 14.20 -17.30 6.10
CA ALA A 87 13.29 -17.06 4.97
C ALA A 87 11.95 -16.45 5.43
N ALA A 88 11.42 -16.88 6.58
CA ALA A 88 10.21 -16.31 7.16
C ALA A 88 10.42 -14.86 7.65
N GLN A 89 11.57 -14.55 8.24
CA GLN A 89 11.97 -13.18 8.59
C GLN A 89 12.04 -12.29 7.35
N GLU A 90 12.70 -12.76 6.28
CA GLU A 90 12.80 -12.01 5.02
C GLU A 90 11.41 -11.75 4.42
N THR A 91 10.52 -12.75 4.44
CA THR A 91 9.14 -12.63 3.95
C THR A 91 8.36 -11.59 4.75
N TRP A 92 8.50 -11.61 6.08
CA TRP A 92 7.84 -10.66 6.97
C TRP A 92 8.35 -9.22 6.79
N LEU A 93 9.66 -9.06 6.60
CA LEU A 93 10.27 -7.76 6.29
C LEU A 93 9.88 -7.26 4.90
N ASN A 94 9.78 -8.14 3.90
CA ASN A 94 9.33 -7.77 2.55
C ASN A 94 7.88 -7.24 2.58
N ALA A 95 6.99 -7.86 3.35
CA ALA A 95 5.62 -7.39 3.49
C ALA A 95 5.56 -5.98 4.12
N HIS A 96 6.40 -5.73 5.13
CA HIS A 96 6.51 -4.39 5.73
C HIS A 96 7.13 -3.36 4.79
N ASP A 97 8.13 -3.74 4.00
CA ASP A 97 8.77 -2.83 3.05
C ASP A 97 7.83 -2.46 1.89
N GLN A 98 7.05 -3.42 1.40
CA GLN A 98 5.99 -3.16 0.41
C GLN A 98 4.92 -2.20 0.96
N ALA A 99 4.54 -2.36 2.24
CA ALA A 99 3.63 -1.44 2.91
C ALA A 99 4.22 -0.02 2.99
N CYS A 100 5.48 0.10 3.40
CA CYS A 100 6.20 1.37 3.47
C CYS A 100 6.40 2.00 2.09
N MET A 101 6.63 1.20 1.04
CA MET A 101 6.72 1.67 -0.33
C MET A 101 5.38 2.27 -0.79
N SER A 102 4.28 1.57 -0.51
CA SER A 102 2.92 2.05 -0.84
C SER A 102 2.58 3.37 -0.12
N TYR A 103 3.03 3.52 1.13
CA TYR A 103 2.96 4.78 1.88
C TYR A 103 3.77 5.90 1.20
N ARG A 104 5.02 5.61 0.81
CA ARG A 104 5.92 6.58 0.16
C ARG A 104 5.37 7.06 -1.17
N GLU A 105 4.76 6.16 -1.93
CA GLU A 105 4.13 6.45 -3.23
C GLU A 105 2.76 7.14 -3.11
N GLY A 106 2.28 7.42 -1.89
CA GLY A 106 1.00 8.09 -1.68
C GLY A 106 -0.22 7.25 -2.06
N LYS A 107 -0.08 5.93 -2.13
CA LYS A 107 -1.17 4.99 -2.43
C LYS A 107 -2.06 4.68 -1.22
N LEU A 108 -1.65 5.18 -0.05
CA LEU A 108 -2.31 4.96 1.24
C LEU A 108 -2.55 6.29 1.92
N ASN A 109 -3.57 6.34 2.79
CA ASN A 109 -3.76 7.47 3.67
C ASN A 109 -2.60 7.54 4.69
N LYS A 110 -1.77 8.57 4.57
CA LYS A 110 -0.54 8.69 5.38
C LYS A 110 -0.81 8.76 6.88
N ASP A 111 -1.87 9.45 7.30
CA ASP A 111 -2.19 9.63 8.72
C ASP A 111 -2.68 8.33 9.35
N THR A 112 -3.60 7.65 8.66
CA THR A 112 -4.09 6.33 9.08
C THR A 112 -2.96 5.32 9.12
N PHE A 113 -2.13 5.27 8.08
CA PHE A 113 -0.99 4.35 8.01
C PHE A 113 0.00 4.58 9.15
N LYS A 114 0.41 5.85 9.40
CA LYS A 114 1.31 6.19 10.50
C LYS A 114 0.70 5.79 11.84
N ARG A 115 -0.57 6.13 12.11
CA ARG A 115 -1.24 5.74 13.36
C ARG A 115 -1.24 4.22 13.58
N THR A 116 -1.43 3.43 12.52
CA THR A 116 -1.49 1.97 12.60
C THR A 116 -0.10 1.33 12.75
N TYR A 117 0.90 1.80 11.99
CA TYR A 117 2.18 1.09 11.82
C TYR A 117 3.38 1.76 12.48
N HIS A 118 3.24 2.96 13.07
CA HIS A 118 4.34 3.70 13.71
C HIS A 118 5.13 2.86 14.72
N ILE A 119 4.42 2.24 15.67
CA ILE A 119 5.04 1.44 16.72
C ILE A 119 5.70 0.19 16.12
N ALA A 120 5.04 -0.48 15.18
CA ALA A 120 5.55 -1.70 14.55
C ALA A 120 6.84 -1.43 13.76
N ILE A 121 6.88 -0.37 12.95
CA ILE A 121 8.06 0.02 12.16
C ILE A 121 9.22 0.44 13.07
N ARG A 122 8.94 1.15 14.17
CA ARG A 122 9.96 1.47 15.18
C ARG A 122 10.53 0.21 15.83
N GLN A 123 9.66 -0.72 16.25
CA GLN A 123 10.08 -1.99 16.85
C GLN A 123 10.91 -2.85 15.89
N LEU A 124 10.60 -2.85 14.58
CA LEU A 124 11.41 -3.51 13.56
C LEU A 124 12.84 -2.96 13.52
N MET A 125 12.98 -1.64 13.47
CA MET A 125 14.28 -0.96 13.35
C MET A 125 15.10 -1.04 14.63
N ASP A 126 14.45 -1.03 15.79
CA ASP A 126 15.11 -1.08 17.10
C ASP A 126 15.44 -2.55 17.52
N ASN A 127 14.95 -3.56 16.80
CA ASN A 127 15.21 -4.96 17.10
C ASN A 127 16.66 -5.35 16.73
N ARG A 128 17.42 -5.78 17.74
CA ARG A 128 18.82 -6.20 17.60
C ARG A 128 19.00 -7.40 16.67
N GLU A 129 18.07 -8.35 16.69
CA GLU A 129 18.11 -9.56 15.86
C GLU A 129 17.90 -9.24 14.38
N LEU A 130 17.25 -8.11 14.08
CA LEU A 130 16.97 -7.69 12.71
C LEU A 130 18.00 -6.68 12.18
N ARG A 131 18.95 -6.25 13.01
CA ARG A 131 19.89 -5.16 12.69
C ARG A 131 20.67 -5.42 11.40
N ASP A 132 21.02 -6.67 11.15
CA ASP A 132 21.81 -7.09 9.99
C ASP A 132 21.03 -6.99 8.67
N PHE A 133 19.68 -7.01 8.73
CA PHE A 133 18.85 -6.77 7.54
C PHE A 133 18.85 -5.29 7.12
N PHE A 134 19.05 -4.37 8.08
CA PHE A 134 18.99 -2.93 7.85
C PHE A 134 20.37 -2.26 7.75
N SER A 135 21.45 -2.98 8.01
CA SER A 135 22.82 -2.45 8.05
C SER A 135 23.72 -3.09 6.99
N PRO A 136 24.50 -2.33 6.21
CA PRO A 136 24.49 -0.86 6.10
C PRO A 136 23.20 -0.32 5.49
N ALA A 137 22.77 0.86 5.96
CA ALA A 137 21.48 1.44 5.59
C ALA A 137 21.40 1.87 4.11
N ASP A 138 22.53 2.19 3.49
CA ASP A 138 22.68 2.56 2.09
C ASP A 138 22.58 1.37 1.12
N THR A 139 22.89 0.16 1.60
CA THR A 139 22.86 -1.06 0.78
C THR A 139 21.76 -2.05 1.18
N SER A 140 20.96 -1.73 2.21
CA SER A 140 19.87 -2.59 2.65
C SER A 140 18.81 -2.77 1.56
N LYS A 141 18.20 -3.96 1.51
CA LYS A 141 17.05 -4.24 0.64
C LYS A 141 15.78 -3.53 1.11
N TYR A 142 15.70 -3.13 2.38
CA TYR A 142 14.50 -2.60 3.03
C TYR A 142 14.52 -1.07 3.12
N GLN A 143 14.80 -0.43 1.99
CA GLN A 143 14.96 1.03 1.90
C GLN A 143 13.68 1.79 2.27
N SER A 144 12.51 1.21 1.98
CA SER A 144 11.24 1.90 2.26
C SER A 144 10.95 1.91 3.76
N ILE A 145 11.23 0.81 4.48
CA ILE A 145 11.15 0.79 5.94
C ILE A 145 12.08 1.85 6.55
N ILE A 146 13.34 1.87 6.12
CA ILE A 146 14.34 2.81 6.63
C ILE A 146 13.92 4.26 6.38
N PHE A 147 13.42 4.56 5.18
CA PHE A 147 12.93 5.88 4.82
C PHE A 147 11.78 6.32 5.72
N VAL A 148 10.75 5.47 5.86
CA VAL A 148 9.56 5.78 6.64
C VAL A 148 9.88 5.95 8.13
N TYR A 149 10.74 5.09 8.68
CA TYR A 149 11.24 5.24 10.06
C TYR A 149 11.94 6.59 10.26
N ARG A 150 12.86 6.95 9.37
CA ARG A 150 13.57 8.24 9.44
C ARG A 150 12.63 9.42 9.30
N GLU A 151 11.69 9.36 8.36
CA GLU A 151 10.67 10.39 8.17
C GLU A 151 9.90 10.62 9.47
N TRP A 152 9.46 9.55 10.14
CA TRP A 152 8.65 9.66 11.34
C TRP A 152 9.42 10.06 12.59
N GLU A 153 10.63 9.54 12.80
CA GLU A 153 11.44 9.87 13.98
C GLU A 153 12.14 11.23 13.85
N THR A 154 12.47 11.67 12.64
CA THR A 154 13.04 13.02 12.41
C THR A 154 11.96 14.10 12.50
N SER A 155 10.72 13.82 12.09
CA SER A 155 9.59 14.75 12.22
C SER A 155 9.06 14.92 13.65
N GLN A 156 9.61 14.20 14.63
CA GLN A 156 9.32 14.38 16.07
C GLN A 156 10.43 15.12 16.84
N ARG A 157 11.44 15.67 16.16
CA ARG A 157 12.46 16.57 16.73
C ARG A 157 12.27 17.99 16.23
#